data_AF-A0A953JGX0-F1
#
_entry.id   AF-A0A953JGX0-F1
#
_cell.length_a   1.000
_cell.length_b   1.000
_cell.length_c   1.000
_cell.angle_alpha   90.00
_cell.angle_beta   90.00
_cell.angle_gamma   90.00
#
_symmetry.space_group_name_H-M   'P 1'
#
loop_
_entity.id
_entity.type
_entity.pdbx_description
1 polymer ?
#
loop_
_entity_poly.entity_id
_entity_poly.type
_entity_poly.pdbx_seq_one_letter_code
_entity_poly.pdbx_strand_id
1 'polypeptide(L)'
;MRLGSFARRLDAWGPALEQWPERERRAAKALLATSAEARALHGRARALDCALRDGLPQPDAAAVARLRSGVARRIARAPLPAPPTFLQRLTDALSPAVPAGCGALVAMASCALWLALAPPGAPAGDPLAPLQALPFTAEPL
;
A
#
# COMPACT_ATOMS: atom_id res chain seq x y z
N MET A 1 19.73 -11.67 9.48
CA MET A 1 19.51 -11.74 8.02
C MET A 1 20.56 -12.66 7.42
N ARG A 2 20.24 -13.47 6.41
CA ARG A 2 21.20 -14.39 5.78
C ARG A 2 22.04 -13.68 4.71
N LEU A 3 23.25 -14.18 4.44
CA LEU A 3 24.21 -13.60 3.49
C LEU A 3 23.63 -13.48 2.07
N GLY A 4 22.96 -14.51 1.56
CA GLY A 4 22.35 -14.47 0.22
C GLY A 4 21.23 -13.43 0.06
N SER A 5 20.43 -13.21 1.12
CA SER A 5 19.43 -12.14 1.13
C SER A 5 20.07 -10.75 1.18
N PHE A 6 21.26 -10.64 1.78
CA PHE A 6 22.05 -9.40 1.81
C PHE A 6 22.60 -9.05 0.44
N ALA A 7 23.20 -10.01 -0.26
CA ALA A 7 23.66 -9.80 -1.63
C ALA A 7 22.53 -9.29 -2.54
N ARG A 8 21.37 -9.99 -2.57
CA ARG A 8 20.23 -9.55 -3.40
C ARG A 8 19.71 -8.15 -3.07
N ARG A 9 19.66 -7.80 -1.78
CA ARG A 9 19.24 -6.44 -1.37
C ARG A 9 20.23 -5.39 -1.83
N LEU A 10 21.52 -5.72 -1.76
CA LEU A 10 22.62 -4.84 -2.13
C LEU A 10 22.71 -4.65 -3.64
N ASP A 11 22.32 -5.65 -4.44
CA ASP A 11 22.13 -5.49 -5.88
C ASP A 11 20.91 -4.61 -6.22
N ALA A 12 19.82 -4.71 -5.46
CA ALA A 12 18.57 -3.99 -5.73
C ALA A 12 18.58 -2.52 -5.29
N TRP A 13 19.19 -2.22 -4.14
CA TRP A 13 19.17 -0.88 -3.51
C TRP A 13 20.54 -0.21 -3.52
N GLY A 14 21.59 -0.92 -3.95
CA GLY A 14 22.96 -0.43 -3.91
C GLY A 14 23.59 -0.45 -2.52
N PRO A 15 24.85 0.03 -2.42
CA PRO A 15 25.64 0.00 -1.18
C PRO A 15 25.30 1.13 -0.19
N ALA A 16 24.45 2.09 -0.53
CA ALA A 16 24.04 3.16 0.37
C ALA A 16 22.90 2.69 1.29
N LEU A 17 23.24 2.16 2.48
CA LEU A 17 22.28 1.61 3.44
C LEU A 17 21.26 2.64 3.94
N GLU A 18 21.56 3.93 3.81
CA GLU A 18 20.68 5.04 4.20
C GLU A 18 19.40 5.07 3.37
N GLN A 19 19.47 4.60 2.11
CA GLN A 19 18.36 4.56 1.16
C GLN A 19 17.49 3.30 1.33
N TRP A 20 17.94 2.35 2.16
CA TRP A 20 17.21 1.11 2.38
C TRP A 20 16.01 1.33 3.30
N PRO A 21 14.95 0.52 3.17
CA PRO A 21 13.86 0.55 4.13
C PRO A 21 14.36 0.14 5.53
N GLU A 22 13.74 0.73 6.55
CA GLU A 22 14.30 0.80 7.90
C GLU A 22 14.55 -0.56 8.54
N ARG A 23 13.63 -1.50 8.35
CA ARG A 23 13.74 -2.87 8.90
C ARG A 23 14.98 -3.58 8.37
N GLU A 24 15.28 -3.37 7.10
CA GLU A 24 16.33 -4.09 6.39
C GLU A 24 17.66 -3.40 6.53
N ARG A 25 17.66 -2.08 6.66
CA ARG A 25 18.81 -1.32 7.13
C ARG A 25 19.31 -1.82 8.48
N ARG A 26 18.42 -2.00 9.46
CA ARG A 26 18.78 -2.57 10.78
C ARG A 26 19.35 -3.99 10.66
N ALA A 27 18.68 -4.85 9.88
CA ALA A 27 19.12 -6.22 9.69
C ALA A 27 20.47 -6.34 8.96
N ALA A 28 20.74 -5.46 8.00
CA ALA A 28 22.01 -5.35 7.30
C ALA A 28 23.13 -4.87 8.23
N LYS A 29 22.88 -3.82 9.04
CA LYS A 29 23.86 -3.33 10.03
C LYS A 29 24.26 -4.42 11.03
N ALA A 30 23.28 -5.17 11.56
CA ALA A 30 23.55 -6.29 12.47
C ALA A 30 24.39 -7.39 11.81
N LEU A 31 24.14 -7.69 10.52
CA LEU A 31 24.92 -8.67 9.77
C LEU A 31 26.34 -8.18 9.48
N LEU A 32 26.52 -6.91 9.12
CA LEU A 32 27.84 -6.32 8.87
C LEU A 32 28.70 -6.26 10.14
N ALA A 33 28.09 -6.07 11.31
CA ALA A 33 28.80 -6.09 12.58
C ALA A 33 29.39 -7.48 12.92
N THR A 34 28.75 -8.56 12.46
CA THR A 34 29.05 -9.93 12.87
C THR A 34 29.76 -10.77 11.82
N SER A 35 29.60 -10.45 10.52
CA SER A 35 30.15 -11.24 9.42
C SER A 35 31.23 -10.49 8.64
N ALA A 36 32.42 -11.09 8.53
CA ALA A 36 33.48 -10.60 7.67
C ALA A 36 33.12 -10.70 6.18
N GLU A 37 32.44 -11.79 5.77
CA GLU A 37 31.99 -11.99 4.40
C GLU A 37 30.99 -10.92 3.95
N ALA A 38 30.05 -10.54 4.84
CA ALA A 38 29.10 -9.47 4.55
C ALA A 38 29.82 -8.13 4.34
N ARG A 39 30.85 -7.83 5.14
CA ARG A 39 31.69 -6.64 4.98
C ARG A 39 32.46 -6.67 3.65
N ALA A 40 33.00 -7.82 3.26
CA ALA A 40 33.69 -7.98 1.97
C ALA A 40 32.74 -7.79 0.78
N LEU A 41 31.53 -8.33 0.84
CA LEU A 41 30.48 -8.09 -0.16
C LEU A 41 30.13 -6.61 -0.28
N HIS A 42 29.91 -5.95 0.86
CA HIS A 42 29.59 -4.52 0.90
C HIS A 42 30.74 -3.66 0.35
N GLY A 43 31.98 -4.00 0.69
CA GLY A 43 33.17 -3.31 0.18
C GLY A 43 33.29 -3.40 -1.35
N ARG A 44 33.07 -4.59 -1.92
CA ARG A 44 33.08 -4.78 -3.39
C ARG A 44 32.02 -3.94 -4.09
N ALA A 45 30.81 -3.90 -3.56
CA ALA A 45 29.76 -3.09 -4.14
C ALA A 45 30.00 -1.58 -4.01
N ARG A 46 30.60 -1.13 -2.90
CA ARG A 46 31.05 0.26 -2.79
C ARG A 46 32.13 0.60 -3.81
N ALA A 47 33.11 -0.27 -4.00
CA ALA A 47 34.17 -0.07 -4.98
C ALA A 47 33.59 0.02 -6.40
N LEU A 48 32.62 -0.84 -6.74
CA LEU A 48 31.91 -0.77 -8.02
C LEU A 48 31.13 0.53 -8.18
N ASP A 49 30.37 0.94 -7.16
CA ASP A 49 29.58 2.19 -7.19
C ASP A 49 30.47 3.43 -7.35
N CYS A 50 31.63 3.46 -6.70
CA CYS A 50 32.65 4.49 -6.90
C CYS A 50 33.21 4.48 -8.33
N ALA A 51 33.61 3.30 -8.84
CA ALA A 51 34.13 3.18 -10.19
C ALA A 51 33.11 3.62 -11.26
N LEU A 52 31.83 3.32 -11.06
CA LEU A 52 30.77 3.79 -11.94
C LEU A 52 30.58 5.31 -11.84
N ARG A 53 30.61 5.88 -10.63
CA ARG A 53 30.49 7.33 -10.43
C ARG A 53 31.64 8.09 -11.08
N ASP A 54 32.86 7.57 -10.98
CA ASP A 54 34.06 8.23 -11.47
C ASP A 54 34.26 8.01 -12.99
N GLY A 55 33.83 6.85 -13.50
CA GLY A 55 33.99 6.48 -14.92
C GLY A 55 32.89 7.00 -15.83
N LEU A 56 31.72 7.38 -15.29
CA LEU A 56 30.62 7.91 -16.10
C LEU A 56 30.74 9.43 -16.27
N PRO A 57 30.43 9.96 -17.48
CA PRO A 57 30.41 11.39 -17.71
C PRO A 57 29.38 12.04 -16.78
N GLN A 58 29.87 12.92 -15.90
CA GLN A 58 29.01 13.68 -15.00
C GLN A 58 28.32 14.81 -15.77
N PRO A 59 27.02 15.06 -15.54
CA PRO A 59 26.34 16.18 -16.17
C PRO A 59 26.95 17.50 -15.69
N ASP A 60 27.08 18.46 -16.62
CA ASP A 60 27.54 19.81 -16.30
C ASP A 60 26.71 20.42 -15.16
N ALA A 61 27.39 20.85 -14.09
CA ALA A 61 26.76 21.43 -12.92
C ALA A 61 25.89 22.64 -13.26
N ALA A 62 26.30 23.46 -14.25
CA ALA A 62 25.50 24.59 -14.69
C ALA A 62 24.22 24.14 -15.41
N ALA A 63 24.29 23.10 -16.26
CA ALA A 63 23.11 22.49 -16.87
C ALA A 63 22.13 21.92 -15.83
N VAL A 64 22.63 21.21 -14.82
CA VAL A 64 21.80 20.67 -13.71
C VAL A 64 21.15 21.81 -12.91
N ALA A 65 21.88 22.89 -12.62
CA ALA A 65 21.34 24.04 -11.92
C ALA A 65 20.22 24.74 -12.72
N ARG A 66 20.41 24.90 -14.03
CA ARG A 66 19.38 25.45 -14.93
C ARG A 66 18.13 24.58 -14.92
N LEU A 67 18.28 23.26 -15.04
CA LEU A 67 17.17 22.32 -14.98
C LEU A 67 16.39 22.43 -13.66
N ARG A 68 17.11 22.40 -12.52
CA ARG A 68 16.52 22.55 -11.18
C ARG A 68 15.74 23.86 -11.04
N SER A 69 16.29 24.97 -11.54
CA SER A 69 15.61 26.27 -11.53
C SER A 69 14.34 26.29 -12.39
N GLY A 70 14.34 25.57 -13.53
CA GLY A 70 13.19 25.43 -14.41
C GLY A 70 12.08 24.62 -13.75
N VAL A 71 12.44 23.48 -13.14
CA VAL A 71 11.51 22.63 -12.39
C VAL A 71 10.91 23.40 -11.21
N ALA A 72 11.73 24.08 -10.41
CA ALA A 72 11.26 24.88 -9.27
C ALA A 72 10.26 25.96 -9.70
N ARG A 73 10.55 26.68 -10.80
CA ARG A 73 9.62 27.67 -11.37
C ARG A 73 8.32 27.04 -11.86
N ARG A 74 8.37 25.85 -12.45
CA ARG A 74 7.17 25.14 -12.92
C ARG A 74 6.31 24.67 -11.76
N ILE A 75 6.91 24.17 -10.68
CA ILE A 75 6.20 23.79 -9.45
C ILE A 75 5.57 25.03 -8.82
N ALA A 76 6.32 26.13 -8.70
CA ALA A 76 5.80 27.37 -8.11
C ALA A 76 4.64 28.00 -8.91
N ARG A 77 4.58 27.75 -10.22
CA ARG A 77 3.49 28.20 -11.10
C ARG A 77 2.38 27.17 -11.29
N ALA A 78 2.55 25.94 -10.79
CA ALA A 78 1.52 24.92 -10.92
C ALA A 78 0.33 25.33 -10.03
N PRO A 79 -0.90 25.38 -10.57
CA PRO A 79 -2.07 25.63 -9.74
C PRO A 79 -2.16 24.52 -8.69
N LEU A 80 -2.47 24.89 -7.44
CA LEU A 80 -2.76 23.89 -6.42
C LEU A 80 -3.93 23.04 -6.89
N PRO A 81 -3.92 21.71 -6.67
CA PRO A 81 -5.06 20.87 -6.98
C PRO A 81 -6.27 21.44 -6.24
N ALA A 82 -7.32 21.81 -6.99
CA ALA A 82 -8.55 22.31 -6.41
C ALA A 82 -9.10 21.24 -5.46
N PRO A 83 -9.64 21.62 -4.29
CA PRO A 83 -10.27 20.66 -3.41
C PRO A 83 -11.39 19.95 -4.20
N PRO A 84 -11.50 18.61 -4.09
CA PRO A 84 -12.50 17.87 -4.84
C PRO A 84 -13.89 18.36 -4.42
N THR A 85 -14.70 18.72 -5.41
CA THR A 85 -16.09 19.15 -5.19
C THR A 85 -16.91 18.01 -4.60
N PHE A 86 -18.04 18.33 -3.97
CA PHE A 86 -18.94 17.32 -3.39
C PHE A 86 -19.36 16.25 -4.43
N LEU A 87 -19.66 16.69 -5.65
CA LEU A 87 -19.96 15.80 -6.78
C LEU A 87 -18.79 14.87 -7.13
N GLN A 88 -17.56 15.37 -7.14
CA GLN A 88 -16.36 14.55 -7.40
C GLN A 88 -16.11 13.52 -6.29
N ARG A 89 -16.34 13.88 -5.02
CA ARG A 89 -16.23 12.93 -3.90
C ARG A 89 -17.28 11.82 -3.99
N LEU A 90 -18.50 12.16 -4.42
CA LEU A 90 -19.56 11.19 -4.66
C LEU A 90 -19.19 10.25 -5.82
N THR A 91 -18.74 10.79 -6.95
CA THR A 91 -18.34 9.96 -8.09
C THR A 91 -17.14 9.08 -7.78
N ASP A 92 -16.15 9.55 -7.01
CA ASP A 92 -15.01 8.73 -6.58
C ASP A 92 -15.44 7.63 -5.61
N ALA A 93 -16.39 7.91 -4.72
CA ALA A 93 -16.97 6.90 -3.83
C ALA A 93 -17.83 5.86 -4.57
N LEU A 94 -18.45 6.27 -5.69
CA LEU A 94 -19.22 5.39 -6.59
C LEU A 94 -18.35 4.73 -7.67
N SER A 95 -17.13 5.21 -7.92
CA SER A 95 -16.16 4.66 -8.87
C SER A 95 -15.87 3.17 -8.67
N PRO A 96 -15.73 2.62 -7.44
CA PRO A 96 -15.56 1.18 -7.27
C PRO A 96 -16.80 0.36 -7.65
N ALA A 97 -17.98 0.98 -7.83
CA ALA A 97 -19.22 0.35 -8.25
C ALA A 97 -19.49 0.45 -9.77
N VAL A 98 -18.67 1.20 -10.52
CA VAL A 98 -18.78 1.33 -11.98
C VAL A 98 -18.71 -0.02 -12.74
N PRO A 99 -17.91 -1.04 -12.35
CA PRO A 99 -17.93 -2.31 -13.07
C PRO A 99 -19.20 -3.14 -12.83
N ALA A 100 -20.08 -2.77 -11.89
CA ALA A 100 -21.34 -3.49 -11.65
C ALA A 100 -22.44 -3.16 -12.68
N GLY A 101 -22.23 -2.14 -13.52
CA GLY A 101 -23.19 -1.69 -14.52
C GLY A 101 -24.51 -1.14 -13.92
N CYS A 102 -25.36 -0.56 -14.77
CA CYS A 102 -26.67 -0.03 -14.32
C CYS A 102 -27.58 -1.08 -13.67
N GLY A 103 -27.32 -2.37 -13.89
CA GLY A 103 -28.15 -3.48 -13.38
C GLY A 103 -28.18 -3.57 -11.85
N ALA A 104 -27.06 -3.35 -11.17
CA ALA A 104 -27.01 -3.41 -9.71
C ALA A 104 -27.82 -2.27 -9.05
N LEU A 105 -27.80 -1.08 -9.66
CA LEU A 105 -28.60 0.07 -9.20
C LEU A 105 -30.09 -0.16 -9.43
N VAL A 106 -30.47 -0.74 -10.57
CA VAL A 106 -31.87 -1.12 -10.84
C VAL A 106 -32.35 -2.20 -9.86
N ALA A 107 -31.52 -3.20 -9.55
CA ALA A 107 -31.86 -4.25 -8.60
C ALA A 107 -32.02 -3.72 -7.16
N MET A 108 -31.13 -2.80 -6.72
CA MET A 108 -31.29 -2.14 -5.42
C MET A 108 -32.52 -1.25 -5.38
N ALA A 109 -32.79 -0.47 -6.44
CA ALA A 109 -33.98 0.37 -6.52
C ALA A 109 -35.26 -0.46 -6.52
N SER A 110 -35.29 -1.59 -7.24
CA SER A 110 -36.44 -2.52 -7.21
C SER A 110 -36.61 -3.19 -5.85
N CYS A 111 -35.53 -3.54 -5.17
CA CYS A 111 -35.58 -4.14 -3.83
C CYS A 111 -36.06 -3.13 -2.78
N ALA A 112 -35.54 -1.90 -2.82
CA ALA A 112 -35.97 -0.82 -1.94
C ALA A 112 -37.44 -0.44 -2.19
N LEU A 113 -37.87 -0.40 -3.45
CA LEU A 113 -39.26 -0.17 -3.82
C LEU A 113 -40.15 -1.32 -3.29
N TRP A 114 -39.74 -2.56 -3.48
CA TRP A 114 -40.48 -3.72 -2.96
C TRP A 114 -40.61 -3.69 -1.44
N LEU A 115 -39.54 -3.33 -0.71
CA LEU A 115 -39.58 -3.16 0.74
C LEU A 115 -40.46 -2.00 1.20
N ALA A 116 -40.49 -0.90 0.45
CA ALA A 116 -41.38 0.23 0.75
C ALA A 116 -42.87 -0.11 0.53
N LEU A 117 -43.16 -1.06 -0.36
CA LEU A 117 -44.51 -1.57 -0.64
C LEU A 117 -44.90 -2.77 0.23
N ALA A 118 -43.94 -3.39 0.94
CA ALA A 118 -44.21 -4.53 1.79
C ALA A 118 -44.92 -4.10 3.09
N PRO A 119 -46.06 -4.72 3.46
CA PRO A 119 -46.76 -4.38 4.69
C PRO A 119 -45.91 -4.78 5.92
N PRO A 120 -45.78 -3.92 6.94
CA PRO A 120 -45.03 -4.24 8.16
C PRO A 120 -45.83 -5.23 9.00
N GLY A 121 -45.61 -6.54 8.79
CA GLY A 121 -46.43 -7.52 9.49
C GLY A 121 -46.12 -9.00 9.28
N ALA A 122 -44.92 -9.38 8.86
CA ALA A 122 -44.50 -10.79 8.95
C ALA A 122 -43.72 -10.97 10.27
N PRO A 123 -44.30 -11.60 11.31
CA PRO A 123 -43.54 -11.90 12.52
C PRO A 123 -42.42 -12.88 12.14
N ALA A 124 -41.18 -12.48 12.41
CA ALA A 124 -40.05 -13.40 12.41
C ALA A 124 -40.36 -14.48 13.46
N GLY A 125 -40.81 -15.65 13.00
CA GLY A 125 -41.03 -16.80 13.88
C GLY A 125 -39.75 -17.07 14.65
N ASP A 126 -39.87 -17.14 15.97
CA ASP A 126 -38.75 -17.29 16.89
C ASP A 126 -37.91 -18.52 16.50
N PRO A 127 -36.67 -18.34 15.98
CA PRO A 127 -35.86 -19.43 15.46
C PRO A 127 -35.36 -20.37 16.57
N LEU A 128 -35.57 -20.02 17.84
CA LEU A 128 -35.10 -20.78 19.00
C LEU A 128 -36.19 -21.60 19.69
N ALA A 129 -37.45 -21.49 19.23
CA ALA A 129 -38.57 -22.29 19.71
C ALA A 129 -38.29 -23.82 19.76
N PRO A 130 -37.62 -24.45 18.76
CA PRO A 130 -37.36 -25.88 18.83
C PRO A 130 -36.27 -26.30 19.84
N LEU A 131 -35.45 -25.37 20.35
CA LEU A 131 -34.39 -25.69 21.33
C LEU A 131 -34.87 -25.61 22.78
N GLN A 132 -35.97 -24.89 23.06
CA GLN A 132 -36.54 -24.80 24.41
C GLN A 132 -37.36 -26.05 24.80
N ALA A 133 -37.71 -26.90 23.84
CA ALA A 133 -38.51 -28.10 24.07
C ALA A 133 -37.69 -29.33 24.54
N LEU A 134 -36.37 -29.22 24.67
CA LEU A 134 -35.52 -30.32 25.15
C LEU A 134 -35.39 -30.28 26.68
N PRO A 135 -35.91 -31.28 27.42
CA PRO A 135 -35.68 -31.36 28.86
C PRO A 135 -34.23 -31.78 29.12
N PHE A 136 -33.38 -30.82 29.51
CA PHE A 136 -32.07 -31.15 30.07
C PHE A 136 -32.28 -31.76 31.47
N THR A 137 -32.26 -33.10 31.54
CA THR A 137 -32.11 -33.83 32.81
C THR A 137 -30.75 -33.49 33.42
N ALA A 138 -30.75 -32.59 34.40
CA ALA A 138 -29.60 -32.34 35.26
C ALA A 138 -29.52 -33.48 36.30
N GLU A 139 -28.67 -34.47 36.05
CA GLU A 139 -28.19 -35.40 37.09
C GLU A 139 -26.90 -34.79 37.67
N PRO A 140 -26.83 -34.54 38.99
CA PRO A 140 -25.60 -34.10 39.64
C PRO A 140 -24.76 -35.27 40.16
N LEU A 141 -23.44 -35.11 40.00
CA LEU A 141 -22.28 -35.81 40.58
C LEU A 141 -21.65 -36.93 39.73
#